data_AF-A0A8T6NIK3-F1
#
_entry.id   AF-A0A8T6NIK3-F1
#
_cell.length_a   1.000
_cell.length_b   1.000
_cell.length_c   1.000
_cell.angle_alpha   90.00
_cell.angle_beta   90.00
_cell.angle_gamma   90.00
#
_symmetry.space_group_name_H-M   'P 1'
#
loop_
_entity.id
_entity.type
_entity.pdbx_description
1 polymer ?
#
loop_
_entity_poly.entity_id
_entity_poly.type
_entity_poly.pdbx_seq_one_letter_code
_entity_poly.pdbx_strand_id
1 'polypeptide(L)'
;NEHLGTELAFLVAEYYIEGWASGQQEVLEVLATTELHILIMLNADGNDFDTRWNINQVDLNRNYDHYWNTCPTTQPGSSAFSESETLANSIYMNEVVPHADLYITMHTGVWIMLYPWGKWPEQPSDWEMYHHIRDEVNSNISDIPIRNANQGLYPNCGTSRDYGYGVMGYPTFTFETDDEQFLLGTVEPLSQRLGEELDVMNYLIENVWYWRARLVVDSLTTDGSQVELSVSNLGRASTTNATLLYIDENGVEFEPSVSQNNEPCKMDSQFNYSLTGCGFQINATNSTQVTFDFGDIEISSNGKFVLHYQKRVIDSSMWVTEDVPTDILVLRSQGSSTGAFSGNVGLVFLLAVFLMAGIAAWLGREQSSLTDESIQSRFDSAFRISDNDRIFDTQASIRDLFHRPSFHEPVVDGVRAIAVLWVLIFHAWFFQNPEWTNGHVIPWYDSVFDNPMFLWLVQGGLGVDMFFVISGFLIGAILLREINRSDGLNMRRFYARRFL
;
A
#
# COMPACT_ATOMS: atom_id res chain seq x y z
N ASN A 1 14.03 -36.65 18.14
CA ASN A 1 13.64 -37.02 16.76
C ASN A 1 13.16 -35.83 15.92
N GLU A 2 12.92 -34.63 16.49
CA GLU A 2 12.61 -33.40 15.72
C GLU A 2 13.44 -32.22 16.25
N HIS A 3 14.75 -32.45 16.39
CA HIS A 3 15.66 -31.54 17.10
C HIS A 3 15.80 -30.18 16.39
N LEU A 4 15.86 -30.17 15.06
CA LEU A 4 16.07 -28.94 14.29
C LEU A 4 14.90 -27.95 14.41
N GLY A 5 13.66 -28.43 14.55
CA GLY A 5 12.52 -27.56 14.84
C GLY A 5 12.65 -26.84 16.19
N THR A 6 13.19 -27.53 17.20
CA THR A 6 13.49 -26.94 18.51
C THR A 6 14.65 -25.94 18.42
N GLU A 7 15.70 -26.28 17.68
CA GLU A 7 16.86 -25.39 17.46
C GLU A 7 16.46 -24.11 16.72
N LEU A 8 15.53 -24.17 15.77
CA LEU A 8 15.00 -22.96 15.11
C LEU A 8 14.33 -22.01 16.12
N ALA A 9 13.56 -22.53 17.08
CA ALA A 9 12.97 -21.72 18.15
C ALA A 9 14.06 -21.02 18.99
N PHE A 10 15.15 -21.73 19.27
CA PHE A 10 16.29 -21.18 20.00
C PHE A 10 17.01 -20.09 19.21
N LEU A 11 17.30 -20.32 17.93
CA LEU A 11 17.96 -19.35 17.05
C LEU A 11 17.17 -18.05 16.91
N VAL A 12 15.84 -18.14 16.84
CA VAL A 12 14.97 -16.95 16.83
C VAL A 12 15.10 -16.17 18.13
N ALA A 13 15.03 -16.86 19.28
CA ALA A 13 15.22 -16.20 20.58
C ALA A 13 16.60 -15.54 20.70
N GLU A 14 17.65 -16.26 20.29
CA GLU A 14 19.04 -15.77 20.27
C GLU A 14 19.17 -14.51 19.39
N TYR A 15 18.65 -14.54 18.15
CA TYR A 15 18.70 -13.41 17.21
C TYR A 15 18.13 -12.13 17.83
N TYR A 16 16.92 -12.18 18.40
CA TYR A 16 16.28 -10.99 18.98
C TYR A 16 16.96 -10.54 20.29
N ILE A 17 17.44 -11.47 21.13
CA ILE A 17 18.14 -11.13 22.39
C ILE A 17 19.50 -10.48 22.10
N GLU A 18 20.30 -11.09 21.24
CA GLU A 18 21.64 -10.60 20.89
C GLU A 18 21.55 -9.31 20.06
N GLY A 19 20.59 -9.23 19.14
CA GLY A 19 20.31 -8.03 18.36
C GLY A 19 19.93 -6.84 19.24
N TRP A 20 19.05 -7.06 20.23
CA TRP A 20 18.70 -6.05 21.22
C TRP A 20 19.94 -5.61 22.04
N ALA A 21 20.71 -6.57 22.57
CA ALA A 21 21.90 -6.28 23.37
C ALA A 21 22.98 -5.51 22.58
N SER A 22 23.05 -5.75 21.27
CA SER A 22 23.97 -5.10 20.35
C SER A 22 23.47 -3.75 19.82
N GLY A 23 22.22 -3.38 20.08
CA GLY A 23 21.59 -2.16 19.57
C GLY A 23 21.33 -2.19 18.07
N GLN A 24 20.99 -3.36 17.51
CA GLN A 24 20.65 -3.50 16.09
C GLN A 24 19.29 -2.87 15.81
N GLN A 25 19.27 -1.87 14.91
CA GLN A 25 18.09 -1.03 14.70
C GLN A 25 16.86 -1.82 14.23
N GLU A 26 17.04 -2.78 13.32
CA GLU A 26 15.96 -3.66 12.81
C GLU A 26 15.27 -4.43 13.94
N VAL A 27 16.05 -5.05 14.84
CA VAL A 27 15.55 -5.76 16.01
C VAL A 27 14.87 -4.82 17.00
N LEU A 28 15.44 -3.63 17.24
CA LEU A 28 14.84 -2.63 18.14
C LEU A 28 13.47 -2.16 17.63
N GLU A 29 13.31 -1.98 16.31
CA GLU A 29 12.07 -1.54 15.69
C GLU A 29 10.96 -2.60 15.80
N VAL A 30 11.30 -3.87 15.58
CA VAL A 30 10.37 -4.99 15.78
C VAL A 30 9.94 -5.07 17.25
N LEU A 31 10.89 -5.13 18.18
CA LEU A 31 10.60 -5.29 19.60
C LEU A 31 9.94 -4.06 20.25
N ALA A 32 9.99 -2.89 19.61
CA ALA A 32 9.24 -1.71 20.04
C ALA A 32 7.74 -1.83 19.82
N THR A 33 7.30 -2.69 18.89
CA THR A 33 5.89 -2.79 18.46
C THR A 33 5.32 -4.20 18.54
N THR A 34 6.16 -5.21 18.74
CA THR A 34 5.79 -6.63 18.72
C THR A 34 6.33 -7.35 19.96
N GLU A 35 5.46 -8.11 20.62
CA GLU A 35 5.81 -9.01 21.72
C GLU A 35 5.98 -10.43 21.19
N LEU A 36 7.12 -11.06 21.50
CA LEU A 36 7.44 -12.42 21.07
C LEU A 36 7.29 -13.41 22.22
N HIS A 37 6.44 -14.42 22.03
CA HIS A 37 6.25 -15.53 22.96
C HIS A 37 6.85 -16.79 22.36
N ILE A 38 8.02 -17.21 22.84
CA ILE A 38 8.76 -18.34 22.28
C ILE A 38 8.76 -19.49 23.28
N LEU A 39 8.02 -20.56 22.94
CA LEU A 39 8.08 -21.83 23.66
C LEU A 39 9.13 -22.72 22.97
N ILE A 40 10.30 -22.86 23.59
CA ILE A 40 11.40 -23.64 23.02
C ILE A 40 11.02 -25.11 22.86
N MET A 41 10.37 -25.71 23.85
CA MET A 41 10.12 -27.16 23.85
C MET A 41 8.76 -27.47 24.49
N LEU A 42 7.84 -28.00 23.68
CA LEU A 42 6.55 -28.48 24.14
C LEU A 42 6.62 -29.90 24.70
N ASN A 43 7.34 -30.81 24.02
CA ASN A 43 7.43 -32.25 24.31
C ASN A 43 8.74 -32.59 25.04
N ALA A 44 8.90 -32.12 26.28
CA ALA A 44 10.16 -32.26 27.02
C ALA A 44 10.49 -33.73 27.35
N ASP A 45 9.48 -34.50 27.73
CA ASP A 45 9.59 -35.94 27.98
C ASP A 45 9.89 -36.72 26.69
N GLY A 46 9.18 -36.46 25.60
CA GLY A 46 9.49 -37.08 24.31
C GLY A 46 10.92 -36.78 23.84
N ASN A 47 11.40 -35.56 24.07
CA ASN A 47 12.79 -35.18 23.80
C ASN A 47 13.80 -36.00 24.60
N ASP A 48 13.58 -36.21 25.91
CA ASP A 48 14.44 -37.04 26.77
C ASP A 48 14.54 -38.50 26.27
N PHE A 49 13.48 -39.01 25.66
CA PHE A 49 13.43 -40.36 25.08
C PHE A 49 13.76 -40.41 23.57
N ASP A 50 14.15 -39.29 22.97
CA ASP A 50 14.39 -39.12 21.54
C ASP A 50 13.25 -39.64 20.65
N THR A 51 12.00 -39.40 21.06
CA THR A 51 10.78 -39.79 20.33
C THR A 51 9.92 -38.58 19.98
N ARG A 52 9.16 -38.68 18.89
CA ARG A 52 8.17 -37.65 18.48
C ARG A 52 6.92 -37.66 19.37
N TRP A 53 6.65 -38.79 20.02
CA TRP A 53 5.52 -38.94 20.93
C TRP A 53 5.95 -38.57 22.33
N ASN A 54 5.00 -38.15 23.16
CA ASN A 54 5.28 -37.93 24.57
C ASN A 54 5.40 -39.28 25.34
N ILE A 55 5.57 -39.23 26.66
CA ILE A 55 5.72 -40.41 27.51
C ILE A 55 4.52 -41.36 27.45
N ASN A 56 3.33 -40.82 27.17
CA ASN A 56 2.09 -41.60 27.01
C ASN A 56 1.93 -42.20 25.61
N GLN A 57 2.93 -42.05 24.73
CA GLN A 57 2.89 -42.48 23.33
C GLN A 57 1.77 -41.78 22.53
N VAL A 58 1.54 -40.50 22.81
CA VAL A 58 0.58 -39.66 22.10
C VAL A 58 1.31 -38.71 21.16
N ASP A 59 0.77 -38.55 19.95
CA ASP A 59 1.19 -37.51 19.02
C ASP A 59 0.54 -36.19 19.44
N LEU A 60 1.35 -35.30 20.03
CA LEU A 60 0.86 -34.00 20.52
C LEU A 60 0.26 -33.17 19.38
N ASN A 61 0.76 -33.29 18.14
CA ASN A 61 0.21 -32.60 16.98
C ASN A 61 -1.00 -33.33 16.36
N ARG A 62 -1.64 -34.24 17.12
CA ARG A 62 -2.96 -34.83 16.84
C ARG A 62 -3.94 -34.63 18.00
N ASN A 63 -3.52 -33.94 19.06
CA ASN A 63 -4.24 -33.84 20.33
C ASN A 63 -4.94 -32.48 20.54
N TYR A 64 -4.93 -31.55 19.58
CA TYR A 64 -5.63 -30.27 19.70
C TYR A 64 -7.12 -30.36 19.35
N ASP A 65 -7.97 -29.54 19.99
CA ASP A 65 -9.42 -29.53 19.78
C ASP A 65 -9.86 -28.77 18.52
N HIS A 66 -9.35 -29.19 17.38
CA HIS A 66 -9.85 -28.75 16.07
C HIS A 66 -10.10 -29.97 15.20
N TYR A 67 -11.38 -30.34 15.08
CA TYR A 67 -11.82 -31.56 14.40
C TYR A 67 -11.06 -32.81 14.87
N TRP A 68 -10.78 -32.86 16.18
CA TRP A 68 -9.97 -33.89 16.81
C TRP A 68 -10.43 -35.30 16.43
N ASN A 69 -9.48 -36.13 16.00
CA ASN A 69 -9.71 -37.53 15.63
C ASN A 69 -10.80 -37.76 14.54
N THR A 70 -11.05 -36.77 13.67
CA THR A 70 -11.97 -36.91 12.52
C THR A 70 -11.28 -37.19 11.18
N CYS A 71 -9.94 -37.21 11.16
CA CYS A 71 -9.10 -37.64 10.04
C CYS A 71 -8.39 -38.96 10.37
N PRO A 72 -7.81 -39.68 9.39
CA PRO A 72 -6.81 -40.70 9.69
C PRO A 72 -5.66 -40.07 10.52
N THR A 73 -5.54 -40.46 11.79
CA THR A 73 -4.53 -39.94 12.71
C THR A 73 -3.84 -41.08 13.43
N THR A 74 -2.60 -40.84 13.83
CA THR A 74 -1.78 -41.77 14.63
C THR A 74 -1.77 -41.29 16.06
N GLN A 75 -2.27 -42.10 16.99
CA GLN A 75 -2.21 -41.87 18.44
C GLN A 75 -2.67 -40.46 18.88
N PRO A 76 -3.93 -40.07 18.62
CA PRO A 76 -4.44 -38.73 18.93
C PRO A 76 -4.68 -38.45 20.43
N GLY A 77 -4.38 -39.39 21.32
CA GLY A 77 -4.74 -39.32 22.74
C GLY A 77 -6.14 -39.87 23.03
N SER A 78 -6.58 -39.75 24.28
CA SER A 78 -7.88 -40.27 24.75
C SER A 78 -9.04 -39.30 24.53
N SER A 79 -8.73 -38.01 24.45
CA SER A 79 -9.62 -36.90 24.10
C SER A 79 -8.77 -35.77 23.51
N ALA A 80 -9.40 -34.76 22.91
CA ALA A 80 -8.71 -33.49 22.67
C ALA A 80 -8.16 -32.94 24.00
N PHE A 81 -6.94 -32.41 23.96
CA PHE A 81 -6.18 -31.91 25.11
C PHE A 81 -6.05 -32.93 26.25
N SER A 82 -5.98 -34.22 25.95
CA SER A 82 -5.72 -35.25 26.97
C SER A 82 -4.31 -35.18 27.54
N GLU A 83 -3.35 -34.64 26.80
CA GLU A 83 -1.97 -34.49 27.24
C GLU A 83 -1.77 -33.16 27.97
N SER A 84 -0.98 -33.18 29.03
CA SER A 84 -0.73 -31.97 29.84
C SER A 84 -0.07 -30.85 29.06
N GLU A 85 0.74 -31.20 28.07
CA GLU A 85 1.55 -30.32 27.24
C GLU A 85 0.64 -29.50 26.30
N THR A 86 -0.24 -30.17 25.56
CA THR A 86 -1.20 -29.52 24.66
C THR A 86 -2.29 -28.78 25.40
N LEU A 87 -2.72 -29.29 26.57
CA LEU A 87 -3.64 -28.59 27.45
C LEU A 87 -3.01 -27.30 28.02
N ALA A 88 -1.76 -27.35 28.48
CA ALA A 88 -1.07 -26.16 28.96
C ALA A 88 -0.89 -25.12 27.84
N ASN A 89 -0.53 -25.56 26.63
CA ASN A 89 -0.43 -24.65 25.49
C ASN A 89 -1.79 -24.03 25.14
N SER A 90 -2.89 -24.80 25.14
CA SER A 90 -4.21 -24.24 24.85
C SER A 90 -4.66 -23.24 25.91
N ILE A 91 -4.42 -23.50 27.20
CA ILE A 91 -4.67 -22.54 28.28
C ILE A 91 -3.85 -21.26 28.04
N TYR A 92 -2.56 -21.39 27.71
CA TYR A 92 -1.71 -20.24 27.43
C TYR A 92 -2.22 -19.40 26.24
N MET A 93 -2.59 -20.05 25.15
CA MET A 93 -3.15 -19.38 23.97
C MET A 93 -4.45 -18.62 24.32
N ASN A 94 -5.31 -19.19 25.16
CA ASN A 94 -6.59 -18.57 25.52
C ASN A 94 -6.47 -17.48 26.60
N GLU A 95 -5.57 -17.64 27.58
CA GLU A 95 -5.50 -16.76 28.74
C GLU A 95 -4.43 -15.68 28.64
N VAL A 96 -3.30 -15.97 27.96
CA VAL A 96 -2.13 -15.07 27.92
C VAL A 96 -2.04 -14.34 26.58
N VAL A 97 -2.23 -15.03 25.47
CA VAL A 97 -2.08 -14.45 24.12
C VAL A 97 -3.35 -14.52 23.26
N PRO A 98 -4.57 -14.29 23.79
CA PRO A 98 -5.82 -14.47 23.03
C PRO A 98 -5.89 -13.60 21.76
N HIS A 99 -5.14 -12.51 21.72
CA HIS A 99 -5.13 -11.54 20.62
C HIS A 99 -3.93 -11.66 19.67
N ALA A 100 -3.14 -12.74 19.75
CA ALA A 100 -1.96 -12.93 18.93
C ALA A 100 -2.24 -12.71 17.43
N ASP A 101 -1.28 -12.08 16.75
CA ASP A 101 -1.41 -11.76 15.32
C ASP A 101 -0.65 -12.76 14.42
N LEU A 102 0.08 -13.73 14.99
CA LEU A 102 0.80 -14.80 14.30
C LEU A 102 1.06 -15.99 15.24
N TYR A 103 0.91 -17.22 14.75
CA TYR A 103 1.30 -18.43 15.47
C TYR A 103 2.10 -19.38 14.57
N ILE A 104 3.29 -19.76 15.02
CA ILE A 104 4.19 -20.62 14.25
C ILE A 104 4.53 -21.86 15.09
N THR A 105 4.51 -23.03 14.46
CA THR A 105 4.91 -24.31 15.06
C THR A 105 6.01 -24.94 14.22
N MET A 106 7.05 -25.48 14.86
CA MET A 106 8.24 -25.99 14.16
C MET A 106 8.38 -27.50 14.35
N HIS A 107 8.79 -28.18 13.30
CA HIS A 107 8.91 -29.61 13.16
C HIS A 107 10.12 -29.97 12.30
N THR A 108 10.46 -31.25 12.25
CA THR A 108 11.51 -31.79 11.37
C THR A 108 11.04 -33.13 10.81
N GLY A 109 11.21 -33.37 9.51
CA GLY A 109 10.58 -34.51 8.84
C GLY A 109 10.58 -34.38 7.33
N VAL A 110 10.45 -33.15 6.86
CA VAL A 110 10.51 -32.76 5.46
C VAL A 110 10.94 -31.28 5.38
N TRP A 111 11.33 -30.77 4.22
CA TRP A 111 11.61 -29.35 4.00
C TRP A 111 10.43 -28.63 3.32
N ILE A 112 9.54 -28.02 4.12
CA ILE A 112 8.31 -27.34 3.65
C ILE A 112 7.71 -26.42 4.72
N MET A 113 7.12 -25.31 4.31
CA MET A 113 6.29 -24.45 5.17
C MET A 113 4.81 -24.66 4.83
N LEU A 114 4.00 -24.96 5.84
CA LEU A 114 2.60 -25.33 5.65
C LEU A 114 1.67 -24.32 6.31
N TYR A 115 0.63 -23.91 5.60
CA TYR A 115 -0.47 -23.12 6.16
C TYR A 115 -1.78 -23.94 6.18
N PRO A 116 -2.81 -23.51 6.94
CA PRO A 116 -4.08 -24.20 6.98
C PRO A 116 -4.68 -24.46 5.59
N TRP A 117 -5.46 -25.50 5.41
CA TRP A 117 -5.92 -26.48 6.38
C TRP A 117 -5.15 -27.79 6.25
N GLY A 118 -4.97 -28.49 7.36
CA GLY A 118 -4.62 -29.91 7.37
C GLY A 118 -5.81 -30.79 7.06
N LYS A 119 -7.00 -30.42 7.55
CA LYS A 119 -8.23 -31.21 7.36
C LYS A 119 -8.75 -31.17 5.92
N TRP A 120 -8.73 -29.98 5.32
CA TRP A 120 -9.39 -29.70 4.05
C TRP A 120 -8.37 -29.36 2.96
N PRO A 121 -8.52 -29.89 1.73
CA PRO A 121 -7.67 -29.51 0.60
C PRO A 121 -8.00 -28.13 0.04
N GLU A 122 -9.15 -27.56 0.38
CA GLU A 122 -9.53 -26.20 0.00
C GLU A 122 -8.63 -25.15 0.67
N GLN A 123 -8.43 -24.03 -0.02
CA GLN A 123 -7.68 -22.91 0.54
C GLN A 123 -8.45 -22.28 1.70
N PRO A 124 -7.75 -21.72 2.70
CA PRO A 124 -8.39 -20.94 3.76
C PRO A 124 -9.11 -19.73 3.18
N SER A 125 -10.14 -19.23 3.87
CA SER A 125 -10.96 -18.13 3.36
C SER A 125 -10.18 -16.85 3.04
N ASP A 126 -9.12 -16.55 3.80
CA ASP A 126 -8.21 -15.41 3.59
C ASP A 126 -6.92 -15.83 2.82
N TRP A 127 -7.05 -16.77 1.88
CA TRP A 127 -5.95 -17.32 1.07
C TRP A 127 -5.05 -16.27 0.41
N GLU A 128 -5.58 -15.09 0.11
CA GLU A 128 -4.84 -13.99 -0.52
C GLU A 128 -3.60 -13.60 0.30
N MET A 129 -3.72 -13.59 1.64
CA MET A 129 -2.60 -13.33 2.55
C MET A 129 -1.54 -14.43 2.44
N TYR A 130 -1.96 -15.70 2.50
CA TYR A 130 -1.05 -16.85 2.43
C TYR A 130 -0.34 -16.95 1.09
N HIS A 131 -1.03 -16.67 -0.02
CA HIS A 131 -0.43 -16.61 -1.35
C HIS A 131 0.52 -15.43 -1.49
N HIS A 132 0.19 -14.25 -0.95
CA HIS A 132 1.10 -13.11 -0.93
C HIS A 132 2.40 -13.45 -0.18
N ILE A 133 2.30 -14.06 1.00
CA ILE A 133 3.46 -14.51 1.79
C ILE A 133 4.29 -15.53 0.99
N ARG A 134 3.65 -16.54 0.39
CA ARG A 134 4.33 -17.51 -0.49
C ARG A 134 5.09 -16.82 -1.60
N ASP A 135 4.41 -15.97 -2.35
CA ASP A 135 4.95 -15.38 -3.56
C ASP A 135 6.12 -14.45 -3.22
N GLU A 136 6.05 -13.70 -2.12
CA GLU A 136 7.15 -12.86 -1.63
C GLU A 136 8.35 -13.70 -1.16
N VAL A 137 8.10 -14.70 -0.31
CA VAL A 137 9.17 -15.58 0.21
C VAL A 137 9.88 -16.29 -0.93
N ASN A 138 9.15 -16.91 -1.87
CA ASN A 138 9.73 -17.67 -2.97
C ASN A 138 10.32 -16.80 -4.09
N SER A 139 10.01 -15.51 -4.13
CA SER A 139 10.64 -14.59 -5.09
C SER A 139 11.92 -13.97 -4.53
N ASN A 140 11.98 -13.70 -3.23
CA ASN A 140 12.96 -12.78 -2.65
C ASN A 140 13.76 -13.34 -1.46
N ILE A 141 13.32 -14.41 -0.80
CA ILE A 141 13.87 -14.84 0.51
C ILE A 141 14.39 -16.27 0.48
N SER A 142 13.54 -17.26 0.18
CA SER A 142 13.90 -18.68 0.28
C SER A 142 13.14 -19.53 -0.74
N ASP A 143 13.78 -20.62 -1.17
CA ASP A 143 13.19 -21.63 -2.04
C ASP A 143 12.25 -22.60 -1.28
N ILE A 144 12.06 -22.42 0.04
CA ILE A 144 11.22 -23.30 0.86
C ILE A 144 9.81 -23.39 0.26
N PRO A 145 9.32 -24.59 -0.08
CA PRO A 145 7.97 -24.71 -0.63
C PRO A 145 6.94 -24.25 0.40
N ILE A 146 5.98 -23.40 -0.01
CA ILE A 146 4.89 -22.98 0.88
C ILE A 146 3.55 -23.48 0.34
N ARG A 147 2.83 -24.30 1.11
CA ARG A 147 1.61 -24.99 0.65
C ARG A 147 0.53 -25.11 1.73
N ASN A 148 -0.72 -25.25 1.30
CA ASN A 148 -1.80 -25.75 2.16
C ASN A 148 -1.39 -27.12 2.71
N ALA A 149 -1.59 -27.35 4.01
CA ALA A 149 -1.04 -28.52 4.69
C ALA A 149 -1.59 -29.87 4.19
N ASN A 150 -2.87 -29.93 3.83
CA ASN A 150 -3.48 -31.13 3.26
C ASN A 150 -2.90 -31.45 1.88
N GLN A 151 -2.80 -30.44 1.01
CA GLN A 151 -2.28 -30.58 -0.36
C GLN A 151 -0.76 -30.77 -0.41
N GLY A 152 -0.03 -30.16 0.53
CA GLY A 152 1.42 -30.21 0.64
C GLY A 152 1.92 -31.53 1.23
N LEU A 153 1.17 -32.10 2.18
CA LEU A 153 1.51 -33.37 2.84
C LEU A 153 0.40 -34.41 2.66
N TYR A 154 -0.53 -34.44 3.60
CA TYR A 154 -1.62 -35.40 3.69
C TYR A 154 -2.71 -34.87 4.63
N PRO A 155 -3.95 -35.37 4.54
CA PRO A 155 -5.02 -34.98 5.47
C PRO A 155 -4.66 -35.26 6.93
N ASN A 156 -4.69 -34.22 7.77
CA ASN A 156 -4.42 -34.30 9.20
C ASN A 156 -5.43 -33.48 10.01
N CYS A 157 -5.72 -33.93 11.23
CA CYS A 157 -6.67 -33.30 12.15
C CYS A 157 -6.04 -33.24 13.55
N GLY A 158 -6.54 -32.32 14.39
CA GLY A 158 -6.05 -32.15 15.77
C GLY A 158 -4.65 -31.54 15.85
N THR A 159 -4.24 -30.76 14.84
CA THR A 159 -2.94 -30.06 14.83
C THR A 159 -3.02 -28.72 15.55
N SER A 160 -1.89 -28.26 16.08
CA SER A 160 -1.79 -26.95 16.72
C SER A 160 -2.02 -25.80 15.71
N ARG A 161 -1.55 -25.97 14.47
CA ARG A 161 -1.75 -25.04 13.36
C ARG A 161 -3.24 -24.83 13.06
N ASP A 162 -3.97 -25.90 12.78
CA ASP A 162 -5.39 -25.77 12.42
C ASP A 162 -6.23 -25.30 13.63
N TYR A 163 -5.83 -25.61 14.86
CA TYR A 163 -6.44 -25.03 16.07
C TYR A 163 -6.18 -23.53 16.19
N GLY A 164 -4.94 -23.09 16.01
CA GLY A 164 -4.59 -21.67 16.02
C GLY A 164 -5.37 -20.87 14.99
N TYR A 165 -5.56 -21.40 13.78
CA TYR A 165 -6.34 -20.71 12.75
C TYR A 165 -7.87 -20.89 12.94
N GLY A 166 -8.35 -22.11 13.07
CA GLY A 166 -9.78 -22.42 13.07
C GLY A 166 -10.51 -22.21 14.40
N VAL A 167 -9.78 -22.07 15.52
CA VAL A 167 -10.37 -21.80 16.85
C VAL A 167 -9.91 -20.46 17.39
N MET A 168 -8.60 -20.21 17.40
CA MET A 168 -8.06 -18.93 17.93
C MET A 168 -8.11 -17.80 16.92
N GLY A 169 -8.30 -18.12 15.64
CA GLY A 169 -8.38 -17.14 14.57
C GLY A 169 -7.05 -16.56 14.13
N TYR A 170 -5.89 -17.07 14.57
CA TYR A 170 -4.53 -16.59 14.23
C TYR A 170 -4.11 -17.01 12.82
N PRO A 171 -3.33 -16.21 12.08
CA PRO A 171 -2.67 -16.73 10.89
C PRO A 171 -1.58 -17.69 11.37
N THR A 172 -1.52 -18.89 10.78
CA THR A 172 -0.66 -19.94 11.30
C THR A 172 0.23 -20.59 10.26
N PHE A 173 1.43 -20.96 10.67
CA PHE A 173 2.36 -21.71 9.83
C PHE A 173 3.00 -22.87 10.59
N THR A 174 3.25 -23.96 9.88
CA THR A 174 4.08 -25.07 10.32
C THR A 174 5.37 -25.04 9.52
N PHE A 175 6.51 -24.88 10.18
CA PHE A 175 7.80 -25.12 9.54
C PHE A 175 8.16 -26.59 9.72
N GLU A 176 8.40 -27.29 8.61
CA GLU A 176 9.14 -28.53 8.58
C GLU A 176 10.52 -28.16 8.05
N THR A 177 11.53 -28.18 8.93
CA THR A 177 12.81 -27.48 8.69
C THR A 177 13.82 -28.28 7.89
N ASP A 178 13.64 -29.59 7.73
CA ASP A 178 14.66 -30.47 7.15
C ASP A 178 14.11 -31.88 6.88
N ASP A 179 14.62 -32.53 5.83
CA ASP A 179 14.29 -33.91 5.46
C ASP A 179 15.03 -34.96 6.34
N GLU A 180 16.06 -34.56 7.08
CA GLU A 180 16.97 -35.47 7.78
C GLU A 180 16.55 -35.75 9.24
N GLN A 181 15.28 -36.11 9.44
CA GLN A 181 14.69 -36.38 10.76
C GLN A 181 15.47 -37.40 11.63
N PHE A 182 16.09 -38.39 11.00
CA PHE A 182 16.73 -39.53 11.67
C PHE A 182 18.26 -39.44 11.74
N LEU A 183 18.85 -38.31 11.37
CA LEU A 183 20.30 -38.17 11.51
C LEU A 183 20.71 -38.12 12.97
N LEU A 184 21.78 -38.85 13.30
CA LEU A 184 22.38 -38.87 14.64
C LEU A 184 23.21 -37.62 14.96
N GLY A 185 23.44 -36.74 13.99
CA GLY A 185 24.15 -35.46 14.16
C GLY A 185 24.61 -34.84 12.84
N THR A 186 24.95 -33.55 12.88
CA THR A 186 25.54 -32.78 11.78
C THR A 186 26.86 -32.12 12.22
N VAL A 187 27.75 -31.84 11.27
CA VAL A 187 28.97 -31.03 11.49
C VAL A 187 28.82 -29.61 10.95
N GLU A 188 27.71 -29.31 10.30
CA GLU A 188 27.36 -27.98 9.83
C GLU A 188 26.87 -27.11 11.00
N PRO A 189 27.26 -25.82 11.08
CA PRO A 189 26.71 -24.91 12.07
C PRO A 189 25.19 -24.81 11.94
N LEU A 190 24.46 -24.86 13.06
CA LEU A 190 22.99 -24.76 13.08
C LEU A 190 22.48 -23.49 12.38
N SER A 191 23.14 -22.35 12.61
CA SER A 191 22.80 -21.07 11.97
C SER A 191 22.94 -21.09 10.46
N GLN A 192 23.84 -21.93 9.91
CA GLN A 192 24.00 -22.10 8.48
C GLN A 192 22.92 -23.04 7.93
N ARG A 193 22.67 -24.14 8.63
CA ARG A 193 21.70 -25.17 8.21
C ARG A 193 20.26 -24.67 8.26
N LEU A 194 19.93 -23.86 9.26
CA LEU A 194 18.59 -23.28 9.49
C LEU A 194 18.50 -21.81 9.05
N GLY A 195 19.47 -21.34 8.28
CA GLY A 195 19.58 -19.93 7.89
C GLY A 195 18.38 -19.47 7.06
N GLU A 196 17.95 -20.29 6.10
CA GLU A 196 16.80 -19.97 5.26
C GLU A 196 15.50 -19.90 6.06
N GLU A 197 15.26 -20.85 6.97
CA GLU A 197 14.09 -20.84 7.84
C GLU A 197 14.09 -19.65 8.78
N LEU A 198 15.26 -19.26 9.30
CA LEU A 198 15.41 -18.08 10.14
C LEU A 198 15.10 -16.79 9.37
N ASP A 199 15.57 -16.66 8.13
CA ASP A 199 15.27 -15.51 7.27
C ASP A 199 13.76 -15.41 7.00
N VAL A 200 13.10 -16.53 6.69
CA VAL A 200 11.64 -16.56 6.50
C VAL A 200 10.91 -16.23 7.81
N MET A 201 11.37 -16.76 8.95
CA MET A 201 10.79 -16.46 10.26
C MET A 201 10.88 -14.98 10.58
N ASN A 202 12.04 -14.35 10.34
CA ASN A 202 12.25 -12.92 10.55
C ASN A 202 11.31 -12.10 9.67
N TYR A 203 11.17 -12.45 8.38
CA TYR A 203 10.21 -11.81 7.49
C TYR A 203 8.77 -11.88 8.02
N LEU A 204 8.33 -13.04 8.49
CA LEU A 204 6.98 -13.20 9.06
C LEU A 204 6.77 -12.34 10.30
N ILE A 205 7.77 -12.26 11.18
CA ILE A 205 7.71 -11.48 12.42
C ILE A 205 7.74 -9.98 12.13
N GLU A 206 8.69 -9.51 11.31
CA GLU A 206 8.84 -8.11 10.94
C GLU A 206 7.57 -7.54 10.28
N ASN A 207 6.86 -8.39 9.53
CA ASN A 207 5.67 -8.01 8.80
C ASN A 207 4.36 -8.39 9.53
N VAL A 208 4.43 -8.79 10.81
CA VAL A 208 3.25 -9.24 11.58
C VAL A 208 2.11 -8.22 11.61
N TRP A 209 2.45 -6.93 11.54
CA TRP A 209 1.48 -5.86 11.45
C TRP A 209 0.53 -6.04 10.25
N TYR A 210 1.00 -6.59 9.12
CA TYR A 210 0.23 -6.70 7.88
C TYR A 210 -0.67 -7.95 7.77
N TRP A 211 -0.56 -8.94 8.67
CA TRP A 211 -1.26 -10.26 8.55
C TRP A 211 -2.73 -10.28 8.99
N ARG A 212 -3.41 -9.15 8.80
CA ARG A 212 -4.83 -8.93 9.09
C ARG A 212 -5.36 -7.78 8.25
N ALA A 213 -6.67 -7.63 8.18
CA ALA A 213 -7.31 -6.41 7.69
C ALA A 213 -6.98 -5.25 8.64
N ARG A 214 -6.65 -4.10 8.04
CA ARG A 214 -6.38 -2.84 8.74
C ARG A 214 -6.98 -1.70 7.95
N LEU A 215 -8.12 -1.23 8.42
CA LEU A 215 -8.90 -0.25 7.69
C LEU A 215 -8.52 1.14 8.16
N VAL A 216 -8.13 1.99 7.21
CA VAL A 216 -7.84 3.40 7.44
C VAL A 216 -8.90 4.21 6.71
N VAL A 217 -9.60 5.07 7.45
CA VAL A 217 -10.59 5.98 6.87
C VAL A 217 -9.86 7.10 6.14
N ASP A 218 -10.04 7.19 4.83
CA ASP A 218 -9.42 8.21 3.99
C ASP A 218 -10.25 9.50 3.97
N SER A 219 -11.58 9.36 3.94
CA SER A 219 -12.51 10.48 4.06
C SER A 219 -13.87 10.05 4.60
N LEU A 220 -14.53 10.98 5.29
CA LEU A 220 -15.88 10.78 5.81
C LEU A 220 -16.69 12.06 5.59
N THR A 221 -17.71 12.00 4.73
CA THR A 221 -18.56 13.16 4.46
C THR A 221 -20.02 12.86 4.78
N THR A 222 -20.74 13.85 5.28
CA THR A 222 -22.13 13.66 5.71
C THR A 222 -23.05 14.68 5.05
N ASP A 223 -24.22 14.23 4.59
CA ASP A 223 -25.33 15.04 4.08
C ASP A 223 -26.63 14.57 4.75
N GLY A 224 -27.04 15.27 5.82
CA GLY A 224 -28.18 14.86 6.65
C GLY A 224 -27.92 13.52 7.36
N SER A 225 -28.66 12.48 6.98
CA SER A 225 -28.53 11.11 7.48
C SER A 225 -27.62 10.22 6.63
N GLN A 226 -27.19 10.70 5.46
CA GLN A 226 -26.33 9.95 4.54
C GLN A 226 -24.86 10.23 4.84
N VAL A 227 -24.07 9.16 4.89
CA VAL A 227 -22.64 9.20 5.17
C VAL A 227 -21.88 8.49 4.08
N GLU A 228 -21.00 9.22 3.40
CA GLU A 228 -20.09 8.70 2.39
C GLU A 228 -18.72 8.46 3.05
N LEU A 229 -18.33 7.19 3.14
CA LEU A 229 -17.07 6.71 3.69
C LEU A 229 -16.15 6.26 2.55
N SER A 230 -14.91 6.74 2.55
CA SER A 230 -13.82 6.16 1.77
C SER A 230 -12.81 5.53 2.74
N VAL A 231 -12.44 4.29 2.48
CA VAL A 231 -11.60 3.50 3.37
C VAL A 231 -10.62 2.64 2.58
N SER A 232 -9.38 2.59 3.06
CA SER A 232 -8.29 1.79 2.51
C SER A 232 -7.91 0.66 3.46
N ASN A 233 -7.74 -0.55 2.94
CA ASN A 233 -7.21 -1.67 3.69
C ASN A 233 -5.70 -1.75 3.51
N LEU A 234 -4.92 -1.34 4.52
CA LEU A 234 -3.46 -1.46 4.52
C LEU A 234 -2.98 -2.89 4.81
N GLY A 235 -3.91 -3.75 5.22
CA GLY A 235 -3.70 -5.14 5.55
C GLY A 235 -3.60 -6.07 4.34
N ARG A 236 -3.00 -7.24 4.56
CA ARG A 236 -2.89 -8.33 3.57
C ARG A 236 -4.00 -9.36 3.68
N ALA A 237 -4.91 -9.21 4.64
CA ALA A 237 -6.13 -10.00 4.72
C ALA A 237 -7.37 -9.16 4.40
N SER A 238 -8.35 -9.79 3.78
CA SER A 238 -9.65 -9.21 3.46
C SER A 238 -10.58 -9.17 4.69
N THR A 239 -11.61 -8.35 4.64
CA THR A 239 -12.73 -8.38 5.60
C THR A 239 -14.06 -8.18 4.86
N THR A 240 -15.10 -8.93 5.25
CA THR A 240 -16.39 -8.99 4.53
C THR A 240 -17.55 -8.37 5.28
N ASN A 241 -17.36 -8.07 6.56
CA ASN A 241 -18.44 -7.68 7.46
C ASN A 241 -18.12 -6.37 8.18
N ALA A 242 -17.45 -5.45 7.50
CA ALA A 242 -17.12 -4.15 8.07
C ALA A 242 -18.35 -3.25 8.09
N THR A 243 -18.54 -2.45 9.13
CA THR A 243 -19.61 -1.46 9.23
C THR A 243 -19.14 -0.20 9.95
N LEU A 244 -19.93 0.85 9.87
CA LEU A 244 -19.67 2.14 10.48
C LEU A 244 -20.80 2.48 11.45
N LEU A 245 -20.50 2.57 12.74
CA LEU A 245 -21.45 2.96 13.78
C LEU A 245 -21.36 4.47 14.04
N TYR A 246 -22.49 5.10 14.34
CA TYR A 246 -22.53 6.48 14.82
C TYR A 246 -23.00 6.49 16.28
N ILE A 247 -22.28 7.20 17.15
CA ILE A 247 -22.62 7.34 18.57
C ILE A 247 -22.89 8.81 18.83
N ASP A 248 -24.09 9.15 19.31
CA ASP A 248 -24.46 10.53 19.60
C ASP A 248 -23.82 11.08 20.89
N GLU A 249 -24.08 12.36 21.16
CA GLU A 249 -23.57 13.05 22.36
C GLU A 249 -24.10 12.47 23.69
N ASN A 250 -25.19 11.70 23.66
CA ASN A 250 -25.78 11.02 24.81
C ASN A 250 -25.26 9.57 24.96
N GLY A 251 -24.42 9.10 24.03
CA GLY A 251 -23.90 7.74 24.00
C GLY A 251 -24.86 6.71 23.40
N VAL A 252 -25.89 7.15 22.67
CA VAL A 252 -26.80 6.25 21.94
C VAL A 252 -26.12 5.82 20.64
N GLU A 253 -26.02 4.51 20.44
CA GLU A 253 -25.44 3.91 19.23
C GLU A 253 -26.51 3.77 18.13
N PHE A 254 -26.15 4.19 16.93
CA PHE A 254 -26.96 4.11 15.72
C PHE A 254 -26.22 3.30 14.68
N GLU A 255 -26.95 2.35 14.10
CA GLU A 255 -26.46 1.47 13.05
C GLU A 255 -26.97 1.93 11.69
N PRO A 256 -26.14 1.88 10.65
CA PRO A 256 -26.55 2.29 9.32
C PRO A 256 -27.28 1.15 8.58
N SER A 257 -28.03 1.53 7.56
CA SER A 257 -28.40 0.66 6.45
C SER A 257 -27.46 0.91 5.26
N VAL A 258 -26.98 -0.15 4.61
CA VAL A 258 -26.13 -0.03 3.41
C VAL A 258 -27.03 0.08 2.18
N SER A 259 -26.87 1.16 1.42
CA SER A 259 -27.85 1.56 0.40
C SER A 259 -27.87 0.72 -0.88
N GLN A 260 -27.23 -0.46 -0.93
CA GLN A 260 -27.15 -1.22 -2.19
C GLN A 260 -28.53 -1.66 -2.69
N ASN A 261 -29.52 -1.83 -1.81
CA ASN A 261 -30.89 -2.24 -2.19
C ASN A 261 -32.04 -1.57 -1.40
N ASN A 262 -31.79 -0.52 -0.60
CA ASN A 262 -32.81 0.14 0.24
C ASN A 262 -33.59 -0.78 1.22
N GLU A 263 -33.08 -1.98 1.49
CA GLU A 263 -33.67 -2.90 2.49
C GLU A 263 -33.08 -2.57 3.87
N PRO A 264 -33.89 -2.18 4.86
CA PRO A 264 -33.39 -1.94 6.21
C PRO A 264 -32.86 -3.25 6.82
N CYS A 265 -31.76 -3.13 7.57
CA CYS A 265 -31.14 -4.22 8.32
C CYS A 265 -32.17 -4.92 9.22
N LYS A 266 -32.49 -6.19 8.91
CA LYS A 266 -33.31 -7.04 9.78
C LYS A 266 -32.39 -7.83 10.69
N MET A 267 -32.16 -7.32 11.90
CA MET A 267 -31.51 -8.09 12.96
C MET A 267 -32.42 -9.20 13.45
N ASP A 268 -32.02 -10.45 13.27
CA ASP A 268 -32.61 -11.58 14.01
C ASP A 268 -31.60 -11.99 15.10
N SER A 269 -31.57 -11.19 16.17
CA SER A 269 -30.86 -11.40 17.44
C SER A 269 -29.43 -11.98 17.37
N GLN A 270 -28.45 -11.16 17.76
CA GLN A 270 -26.99 -11.39 17.81
C GLN A 270 -26.26 -10.78 16.61
N PHE A 271 -25.28 -9.94 16.91
CA PHE A 271 -24.38 -9.23 15.99
C PHE A 271 -23.83 -10.17 14.91
N ASN A 272 -24.51 -10.24 13.78
CA ASN A 272 -24.05 -10.99 12.61
C ASN A 272 -24.07 -10.06 11.40
N TYR A 273 -23.01 -9.26 11.27
CA TYR A 273 -22.77 -8.38 10.13
C TYR A 273 -22.56 -9.14 8.79
N SER A 274 -22.66 -10.48 8.79
CA SER A 274 -22.75 -11.31 7.58
C SER A 274 -24.10 -11.19 6.86
N LEU A 275 -25.06 -10.45 7.40
CA LEU A 275 -26.34 -10.19 6.78
C LEU A 275 -26.19 -9.17 5.63
N THR A 276 -26.68 -9.56 4.46
CA THR A 276 -26.69 -8.74 3.24
C THR A 276 -27.36 -7.39 3.52
N GLY A 277 -26.62 -6.28 3.36
CA GLY A 277 -27.14 -4.92 3.48
C GLY A 277 -26.77 -4.14 4.75
N CYS A 278 -25.95 -4.69 5.66
CA CYS A 278 -25.56 -4.02 6.92
C CYS A 278 -24.06 -3.71 7.05
N GLY A 279 -23.26 -4.20 6.11
CA GLY A 279 -21.83 -3.97 6.07
C GLY A 279 -21.30 -3.90 4.65
N PHE A 280 -20.00 -3.64 4.54
CA PHE A 280 -19.26 -3.63 3.30
C PHE A 280 -18.07 -4.58 3.37
N GLN A 281 -17.59 -4.93 2.18
CA GLN A 281 -16.44 -5.80 1.99
C GLN A 281 -15.28 -4.96 1.46
N ILE A 282 -14.07 -5.29 1.90
CA ILE A 282 -12.86 -4.70 1.37
C ILE A 282 -11.78 -5.77 1.28
N ASN A 283 -11.24 -5.92 0.07
CA ASN A 283 -10.22 -6.90 -0.21
C ASN A 283 -8.86 -6.49 0.36
N ALA A 284 -7.92 -7.43 0.45
CA ALA A 284 -6.54 -7.17 0.83
C ALA A 284 -5.93 -6.08 -0.05
N THR A 285 -5.29 -5.07 0.55
CA THR A 285 -4.63 -3.96 -0.15
C THR A 285 -5.50 -3.18 -1.14
N ASN A 286 -6.82 -3.17 -0.95
CA ASN A 286 -7.76 -2.44 -1.78
C ASN A 286 -8.35 -1.23 -1.03
N SER A 287 -8.94 -0.29 -1.77
CA SER A 287 -9.75 0.80 -1.25
C SER A 287 -11.20 0.62 -1.66
N THR A 288 -12.14 1.07 -0.83
CA THR A 288 -13.57 0.99 -1.16
C THR A 288 -14.28 2.27 -0.71
N GLN A 289 -15.24 2.70 -1.51
CA GLN A 289 -16.14 3.79 -1.18
C GLN A 289 -17.54 3.23 -0.92
N VAL A 290 -18.13 3.62 0.18
CA VAL A 290 -19.43 3.09 0.65
C VAL A 290 -20.28 4.24 1.16
N THR A 291 -21.56 4.21 0.81
CA THR A 291 -22.56 5.13 1.35
C THR A 291 -23.46 4.41 2.34
N PHE A 292 -23.58 4.99 3.53
CA PHE A 292 -24.44 4.55 4.62
C PHE A 292 -25.61 5.51 4.76
N ASP A 293 -26.78 4.98 5.11
CA ASP A 293 -27.96 5.76 5.49
C ASP A 293 -28.37 5.41 6.91
N PHE A 294 -28.33 6.40 7.79
CA PHE A 294 -28.73 6.26 9.19
C PHE A 294 -30.22 6.56 9.45
N GLY A 295 -31.03 6.67 8.39
CA GLY A 295 -32.48 6.84 8.49
C GLY A 295 -32.87 8.25 8.91
N ASP A 296 -33.70 8.39 9.96
CA ASP A 296 -34.27 9.68 10.37
C ASP A 296 -33.40 10.46 11.38
N ILE A 297 -32.12 10.11 11.53
CA ILE A 297 -31.22 10.80 12.48
C ILE A 297 -30.44 11.91 11.80
N GLU A 298 -30.29 13.03 12.50
CA GLU A 298 -29.43 14.13 12.09
C GLU A 298 -28.04 13.92 12.72
N ILE A 299 -27.03 13.78 11.88
CA ILE A 299 -25.66 13.55 12.33
C ILE A 299 -25.11 14.86 12.89
N SER A 300 -24.78 14.83 14.18
CA SER A 300 -24.24 15.98 14.90
C SER A 300 -22.72 16.03 14.83
N SER A 301 -22.16 17.24 14.91
CA SER A 301 -20.71 17.45 15.01
C SER A 301 -20.09 16.96 16.32
N ASN A 302 -20.92 16.71 17.34
CA ASN A 302 -20.48 16.28 18.68
C ASN A 302 -20.53 14.75 18.83
N GLY A 303 -21.18 14.05 17.90
CA GLY A 303 -21.17 12.59 17.85
C GLY A 303 -19.83 12.06 17.33
N LYS A 304 -19.62 10.75 17.46
CA LYS A 304 -18.44 10.07 16.96
C LYS A 304 -18.80 8.90 16.07
N PHE A 305 -17.93 8.63 15.11
CA PHE A 305 -18.04 7.45 14.26
C PHE A 305 -17.07 6.38 14.73
N VAL A 306 -17.50 5.13 14.64
CA VAL A 306 -16.71 3.97 15.05
C VAL A 306 -16.75 2.93 13.94
N LEU A 307 -15.58 2.52 13.46
CA LEU A 307 -15.46 1.47 12.48
C LEU A 307 -15.42 0.11 13.20
N HIS A 308 -16.28 -0.82 12.77
CA HIS A 308 -16.36 -2.15 13.35
C HIS A 308 -16.19 -3.21 12.26
N TYR A 309 -15.17 -4.06 12.38
CA TYR A 309 -14.84 -5.04 11.33
C TYR A 309 -14.07 -6.24 11.87
N GLN A 310 -14.10 -7.35 11.16
CA GLN A 310 -13.36 -8.55 11.54
C GLN A 310 -11.92 -8.50 11.03
N LYS A 311 -10.93 -8.94 11.82
CA LYS A 311 -9.51 -8.94 11.43
C LYS A 311 -9.24 -9.76 10.16
N ARG A 312 -10.04 -10.79 9.87
CA ARG A 312 -9.89 -11.73 8.74
C ARG A 312 -11.24 -12.35 8.39
N VAL A 313 -11.40 -12.85 7.17
CA VAL A 313 -12.61 -13.54 6.67
C VAL A 313 -12.71 -15.00 7.14
N ILE A 314 -12.54 -15.27 8.43
CA ILE A 314 -12.75 -16.60 9.03
C ILE A 314 -13.56 -16.43 10.31
N ASP A 315 -14.53 -17.34 10.54
CA ASP A 315 -15.47 -17.25 11.67
C ASP A 315 -14.79 -17.12 13.04
N SER A 316 -13.63 -17.76 13.26
CA SER A 316 -12.84 -17.68 14.48
C SER A 316 -12.09 -16.35 14.67
N SER A 317 -12.03 -15.50 13.65
CA SER A 317 -11.29 -14.25 13.69
C SER A 317 -11.96 -13.21 14.58
N MET A 318 -11.14 -12.46 15.31
CA MET A 318 -11.63 -11.44 16.24
C MET A 318 -12.16 -10.20 15.53
N TRP A 319 -13.05 -9.49 16.22
CA TRP A 319 -13.56 -8.19 15.81
C TRP A 319 -12.69 -7.05 16.33
N VAL A 320 -12.68 -5.97 15.56
CA VAL A 320 -11.93 -4.75 15.78
C VAL A 320 -12.95 -3.62 15.83
N THR A 321 -12.79 -2.73 16.80
CA THR A 321 -13.63 -1.54 16.95
C THR A 321 -12.70 -0.36 17.15
N GLU A 322 -12.71 0.58 16.21
CA GLU A 322 -11.78 1.71 16.16
C GLU A 322 -12.54 3.02 15.97
N ASP A 323 -12.23 4.03 16.77
CA ASP A 323 -12.81 5.36 16.62
C ASP A 323 -12.30 6.00 15.31
N VAL A 324 -13.20 6.61 14.54
CA VAL A 324 -12.83 7.38 13.36
C VAL A 324 -12.38 8.78 13.81
N PRO A 325 -11.18 9.23 13.40
CA PRO A 325 -10.67 10.55 13.76
C PRO A 325 -11.64 11.68 13.35
N THR A 326 -11.94 12.60 14.28
CA THR A 326 -12.92 13.66 14.07
C THR A 326 -12.49 14.72 13.05
N ASP A 327 -11.19 14.83 12.79
CA ASP A 327 -10.60 15.73 11.80
C ASP A 327 -10.88 15.32 10.35
N ILE A 328 -11.26 14.06 10.12
CA ILE A 328 -11.58 13.51 8.80
C ILE A 328 -13.05 13.80 8.40
N LEU A 329 -13.89 14.20 9.37
CA LEU A 329 -15.31 14.47 9.16
C LEU A 329 -15.53 15.82 8.45
N VAL A 330 -16.11 15.79 7.25
CA VAL A 330 -16.53 16.99 6.51
C VAL A 330 -18.05 17.06 6.44
N LEU A 331 -18.63 18.02 7.17
CA LEU A 331 -20.06 18.32 7.14
C LEU A 331 -20.41 19.12 5.87
N ARG A 332 -21.14 18.53 4.92
CA ARG A 332 -21.67 19.29 3.77
C ARG A 332 -22.88 20.10 4.23
N SER A 333 -22.66 21.33 4.70
CA SER A 333 -23.80 22.25 4.91
C SER A 333 -24.38 22.65 3.54
N GLN A 334 -25.70 22.65 3.38
CA GLN A 334 -26.39 23.35 2.28
C GLN A 334 -26.22 24.87 2.43
N GLY A 335 -25.00 25.36 2.23
CA GLY A 335 -24.66 26.77 2.25
C GLY A 335 -24.63 27.31 0.83
N SER A 336 -25.75 27.88 0.38
CA SER A 336 -25.77 28.75 -0.81
C SER A 336 -24.89 29.98 -0.53
N SER A 337 -23.60 29.92 -0.85
CA SER A 337 -22.68 31.05 -0.72
C SER A 337 -22.37 31.66 -2.08
N THR A 338 -23.34 32.44 -2.58
CA THR A 338 -23.09 33.46 -3.60
C THR A 338 -22.32 34.64 -2.96
N GLY A 339 -21.03 34.45 -2.71
CA GLY A 339 -20.12 35.53 -2.35
C GLY A 339 -19.76 36.35 -3.58
N ALA A 340 -20.14 37.63 -3.61
CA ALA A 340 -20.03 38.53 -4.77
C ALA A 340 -18.59 38.87 -5.24
N PHE A 341 -17.56 38.17 -4.78
CA PHE A 341 -16.16 38.36 -5.22
C PHE A 341 -15.34 37.06 -5.37
N SER A 342 -15.93 35.86 -5.26
CA SER A 342 -15.17 34.60 -5.39
C SER A 342 -15.16 33.99 -6.80
N GLY A 343 -15.70 34.67 -7.82
CA GLY A 343 -16.06 33.99 -9.08
C GLY A 343 -15.15 34.13 -10.30
N ASN A 344 -14.17 35.05 -10.37
CA ASN A 344 -13.60 35.37 -11.70
C ASN A 344 -12.17 35.96 -11.75
N VAL A 345 -11.29 35.64 -10.79
CA VAL A 345 -9.88 36.06 -10.88
C VAL A 345 -9.19 35.43 -12.11
N GLY A 346 -9.53 34.17 -12.45
CA GLY A 346 -9.01 33.48 -13.63
C GLY A 346 -9.48 34.08 -14.96
N LEU A 347 -10.71 34.59 -15.03
CA LEU A 347 -11.25 35.22 -16.24
C LEU A 347 -10.60 36.58 -16.51
N VAL A 348 -10.29 37.33 -15.45
CA VAL A 348 -9.52 38.59 -15.53
C VAL A 348 -8.08 38.32 -16.00
N PHE A 349 -7.47 37.23 -15.52
CA PHE A 349 -6.11 36.83 -15.93
C PHE A 349 -6.06 36.31 -17.37
N LEU A 350 -7.01 35.48 -17.80
CA LEU A 350 -7.15 35.00 -19.18
C LEU A 350 -7.40 36.16 -20.16
N LEU A 351 -8.26 37.11 -19.80
CA LEU A 351 -8.48 38.32 -20.59
C LEU A 351 -7.20 39.13 -20.76
N ALA A 352 -6.38 39.28 -19.70
CA ALA A 352 -5.11 39.99 -19.78
C ALA A 352 -4.10 39.26 -20.70
N VAL A 353 -4.03 37.93 -20.64
CA VAL A 353 -3.12 37.12 -21.48
C VAL A 353 -3.54 37.16 -22.96
N PHE A 354 -4.83 37.02 -23.27
CA PHE A 354 -5.33 37.16 -24.64
C PHE A 354 -5.14 38.57 -25.20
N LEU A 355 -5.29 39.61 -24.37
CA LEU A 355 -5.03 40.99 -24.78
C LEU A 355 -3.55 41.20 -25.12
N MET A 356 -2.65 40.69 -24.28
CA MET A 356 -1.20 40.79 -24.48
C MET A 356 -0.73 39.99 -25.71
N ALA A 357 -1.25 38.78 -25.91
CA ALA A 357 -0.97 37.95 -27.08
C ALA A 357 -1.54 38.56 -28.37
N GLY A 358 -2.74 39.16 -28.31
CA GLY A 358 -3.34 39.89 -29.43
C GLY A 358 -2.54 41.13 -29.81
N ILE A 359 -2.04 41.89 -28.84
CA ILE A 359 -1.16 43.05 -29.07
C ILE A 359 0.16 42.59 -29.71
N ALA A 360 0.77 41.50 -29.21
CA ALA A 360 2.00 40.94 -29.77
C ALA A 360 1.82 40.43 -31.22
N ALA A 361 0.70 39.76 -31.51
CA ALA A 361 0.38 39.28 -32.85
C ALA A 361 0.03 40.41 -33.83
N TRP A 362 -0.59 41.49 -33.35
CA TRP A 362 -0.91 42.67 -34.15
C TRP A 362 0.34 43.48 -34.51
N LEU A 363 1.26 43.66 -33.55
CA LEU A 363 2.55 44.33 -33.78
C LEU A 363 3.49 43.51 -34.68
N GLY A 364 3.34 42.17 -34.72
CA GLY A 364 4.11 41.29 -35.60
C GLY A 364 3.66 41.25 -37.06
N ARG A 365 2.60 41.96 -37.45
CA ARG A 365 2.07 41.93 -38.83
C ARG A 365 2.69 42.95 -39.80
N GLU A 366 3.50 43.90 -39.33
CA GLU A 366 4.21 44.85 -40.19
C GLU A 366 5.63 44.37 -40.55
N GLN A 367 5.76 43.30 -41.32
CA GLN A 367 6.80 43.12 -42.36
C GLN A 367 6.74 41.72 -42.96
N SER A 368 5.81 41.52 -43.90
CA SER A 368 5.92 40.43 -44.88
C SER A 368 5.97 41.01 -46.28
N SER A 369 7.09 41.61 -46.61
CA SER A 369 7.57 41.62 -47.99
C SER A 369 9.09 41.50 -47.94
N LEU A 370 9.60 40.34 -48.36
CA LEU A 370 10.82 40.19 -49.15
C LEU A 370 10.99 38.71 -49.50
N THR A 371 11.44 38.51 -50.73
CA THR A 371 11.30 37.35 -51.59
C THR A 371 12.29 36.23 -51.34
N ASP A 372 11.86 35.07 -51.80
CA ASP A 372 12.51 33.77 -51.95
C ASP A 372 13.86 33.86 -52.68
N GLU A 373 14.97 33.66 -51.96
CA GLU A 373 16.22 33.08 -52.47
C GLU A 373 17.19 32.81 -51.30
N SER A 374 17.76 31.59 -51.29
CA SER A 374 18.84 31.09 -50.42
C SER A 374 18.48 30.49 -49.03
N ILE A 375 17.75 29.37 -49.04
CA ILE A 375 17.63 28.49 -47.86
C ILE A 375 18.96 27.75 -47.55
N GLN A 376 19.83 27.53 -48.55
CA GLN A 376 21.09 26.79 -48.34
C GLN A 376 22.25 27.65 -47.79
N SER A 377 22.33 28.96 -48.10
CA SER A 377 23.46 29.81 -47.62
C SER A 377 23.20 30.46 -46.24
N ARG A 378 21.95 30.46 -45.77
CA ARG A 378 21.58 30.93 -44.43
C ARG A 378 21.94 29.93 -43.33
N PHE A 379 21.99 28.63 -43.62
CA PHE A 379 22.37 27.61 -42.63
C PHE A 379 23.84 27.72 -42.18
N ASP A 380 24.74 28.17 -43.06
CA ASP A 380 26.16 28.37 -42.72
C ASP A 380 26.46 29.76 -42.14
N SER A 381 25.65 30.77 -42.46
CA SER A 381 25.83 32.15 -41.98
C SER A 381 25.08 32.47 -40.68
N ALA A 382 23.99 31.77 -40.34
CA ALA A 382 23.24 31.96 -39.11
C ALA A 382 24.01 31.61 -37.82
N PHE A 383 25.23 31.06 -37.94
CA PHE A 383 25.96 30.47 -36.83
C PHE A 383 27.42 30.93 -36.71
N ARG A 384 27.82 32.03 -37.37
CA ARG A 384 29.07 32.74 -37.03
C ARG A 384 28.79 33.76 -35.93
N ILE A 385 29.01 33.35 -34.68
CA ILE A 385 29.04 34.26 -33.53
C ILE A 385 30.49 34.74 -33.40
N SER A 386 30.70 36.06 -33.44
CA SER A 386 32.02 36.68 -33.28
C SER A 386 32.46 36.58 -31.82
N ASP A 387 33.76 36.35 -31.59
CA ASP A 387 34.33 36.14 -30.24
C ASP A 387 34.39 37.40 -29.35
N ASN A 388 33.86 38.55 -29.81
CA ASN A 388 33.99 39.83 -29.12
C ASN A 388 32.72 40.37 -28.44
N ASP A 389 31.65 39.60 -28.35
CA ASP A 389 30.42 40.09 -27.72
C ASP A 389 30.53 40.05 -26.19
N ARG A 390 30.40 41.23 -25.59
CA ARG A 390 30.32 41.43 -24.14
C ARG A 390 29.21 40.54 -23.60
N ILE A 391 29.54 39.70 -22.61
CA ILE A 391 28.63 38.74 -21.97
C ILE A 391 27.38 39.45 -21.39
N PHE A 392 27.44 40.76 -21.15
CA PHE A 392 26.36 41.58 -20.63
C PHE A 392 26.11 42.80 -21.53
N ASP A 393 25.15 42.69 -22.45
CA ASP A 393 24.58 43.83 -23.18
C ASP A 393 23.07 43.88 -22.95
N THR A 394 22.67 44.58 -21.89
CA THR A 394 21.26 44.76 -21.51
C THR A 394 20.45 45.50 -22.57
N GLN A 395 21.09 46.33 -23.42
CA GLN A 395 20.39 47.01 -24.51
C GLN A 395 20.08 46.06 -25.66
N ALA A 396 20.99 45.13 -25.97
CA ALA A 396 20.74 44.06 -26.93
C ALA A 396 19.62 43.13 -26.46
N SER A 397 19.62 42.70 -25.19
CA SER A 397 18.57 41.84 -24.62
C SER A 397 17.18 42.50 -24.63
N ILE A 398 17.09 43.81 -24.37
CA ILE A 398 15.83 44.56 -24.46
C ILE A 398 15.40 44.71 -25.93
N ARG A 399 16.34 44.90 -26.87
CA ARG A 399 16.01 44.94 -28.29
C ARG A 399 15.48 43.60 -28.79
N ASP A 400 16.07 42.50 -28.32
CA ASP A 400 15.68 41.13 -28.66
C ASP A 400 14.30 40.74 -28.13
N LEU A 401 13.82 41.39 -27.07
CA LEU A 401 12.43 41.26 -26.59
C LEU A 401 11.41 41.74 -27.64
N PHE A 402 11.78 42.74 -28.45
CA PHE A 402 10.90 43.38 -29.43
C PHE A 402 11.30 43.09 -30.88
N HIS A 403 12.48 42.53 -31.12
CA HIS A 403 13.02 42.21 -32.45
C HIS A 403 13.60 40.80 -32.43
N ARG A 404 12.99 39.92 -33.21
CA ARG A 404 13.38 38.51 -33.20
C ARG A 404 14.80 38.30 -33.74
N PRO A 405 15.68 37.59 -33.02
CA PRO A 405 17.00 37.27 -33.52
C PRO A 405 16.96 36.31 -34.71
N SER A 406 17.85 36.49 -35.68
CA SER A 406 17.87 35.73 -36.94
C SER A 406 18.27 34.25 -36.80
N PHE A 407 18.66 33.80 -35.60
CA PHE A 407 19.12 32.44 -35.31
C PHE A 407 18.03 31.51 -34.74
N HIS A 408 16.82 32.02 -34.52
CA HIS A 408 15.71 31.26 -33.99
C HIS A 408 14.76 30.75 -35.09
N GLU A 409 14.43 29.46 -35.05
CA GLU A 409 13.51 28.83 -36.01
C GLU A 409 12.04 29.16 -35.70
N PRO A 410 11.28 29.80 -36.61
CA PRO A 410 9.88 30.19 -36.41
C PRO A 410 8.96 29.10 -35.90
N VAL A 411 9.11 27.91 -36.46
CA VAL A 411 8.25 26.77 -36.12
C VAL A 411 8.55 26.27 -34.71
N VAL A 412 9.81 26.19 -34.34
CA VAL A 412 10.26 25.67 -33.04
C VAL A 412 9.84 26.58 -31.89
N ASP A 413 10.01 27.90 -32.06
CA ASP A 413 9.55 28.87 -31.06
C ASP A 413 8.02 28.92 -30.96
N GLY A 414 7.30 28.77 -32.08
CA GLY A 414 5.84 28.69 -32.09
C GLY A 414 5.32 27.49 -31.31
N VAL A 415 5.93 26.31 -31.48
CA VAL A 415 5.56 25.10 -30.72
C VAL A 415 5.89 25.26 -29.24
N ARG A 416 7.02 25.90 -28.88
CA ARG A 416 7.34 26.22 -27.48
C ARG A 416 6.33 27.19 -26.86
N ALA A 417 5.90 28.20 -27.61
CA ALA A 417 4.86 29.13 -27.15
C ALA A 417 3.53 28.40 -26.91
N ILE A 418 3.14 27.48 -27.79
CA ILE A 418 1.94 26.63 -27.60
C ILE A 418 2.10 25.75 -26.36
N ALA A 419 3.27 25.14 -26.14
CA ALA A 419 3.56 24.33 -24.96
C ALA A 419 3.41 25.13 -23.66
N VAL A 420 3.98 26.33 -23.60
CA VAL A 420 3.88 27.23 -22.44
C VAL A 420 2.43 27.68 -22.22
N LEU A 421 1.72 28.05 -23.29
CA LEU A 421 0.30 28.44 -23.18
C LEU A 421 -0.56 27.29 -22.66
N TRP A 422 -0.32 26.06 -23.10
CA TRP A 422 -1.01 24.88 -22.61
C TRP A 422 -0.79 24.68 -21.11
N VAL A 423 0.46 24.77 -20.64
CA VAL A 423 0.79 24.70 -19.22
C VAL A 423 0.11 25.82 -18.42
N LEU A 424 0.12 27.05 -18.93
CA LEU A 424 -0.53 28.19 -18.27
C LEU A 424 -2.05 28.04 -18.21
N ILE A 425 -2.69 27.51 -19.25
CA ILE A 425 -4.13 27.25 -19.26
C ILE A 425 -4.48 26.17 -18.23
N PHE A 426 -3.67 25.09 -18.16
CA PHE A 426 -3.83 24.07 -17.12
C PHE A 426 -3.68 24.66 -15.72
N HIS A 427 -2.65 25.45 -15.45
CA HIS A 427 -2.46 26.09 -14.14
C HIS A 427 -3.61 27.06 -13.83
N ALA A 428 -4.01 27.90 -14.79
CA ALA A 428 -5.13 28.80 -14.61
C ALA A 428 -6.39 28.03 -14.24
N TRP A 429 -6.69 26.92 -14.91
CA TRP A 429 -7.84 26.07 -14.61
C TRP A 429 -7.72 25.34 -13.27
N PHE A 430 -6.54 24.79 -12.95
CA PHE A 430 -6.27 24.03 -11.72
C PHE A 430 -6.32 24.93 -10.47
N PHE A 431 -5.70 26.12 -10.52
CA PHE A 431 -5.62 27.05 -9.39
C PHE A 431 -6.87 27.93 -9.23
N GLN A 432 -7.86 27.84 -10.13
CA GLN A 432 -9.16 28.51 -9.98
C GLN A 432 -10.05 27.87 -8.91
N ASN A 433 -9.72 26.65 -8.45
CA ASN A 433 -10.47 25.92 -7.43
C ASN A 433 -9.71 25.95 -6.09
N PRO A 434 -10.18 26.74 -5.10
CA PRO A 434 -9.54 26.85 -3.80
C PRO A 434 -9.46 25.52 -3.03
N GLU A 435 -10.36 24.57 -3.34
CA GLU A 435 -10.36 23.24 -2.74
C GLU A 435 -9.17 22.38 -3.20
N TRP A 436 -8.65 22.57 -4.42
CA TRP A 436 -7.59 21.72 -4.99
C TRP A 436 -6.17 22.12 -4.56
N THR A 437 -6.02 23.30 -3.94
CA THR A 437 -4.70 23.91 -3.69
C THR A 437 -4.30 23.95 -2.21
N ASN A 438 -5.22 23.58 -1.31
CA ASN A 438 -5.03 23.58 0.15
C ASN A 438 -4.78 22.18 0.75
N GLY A 439 -4.40 21.20 -0.07
CA GLY A 439 -4.08 19.84 0.41
C GLY A 439 -5.29 18.93 0.65
N HIS A 440 -6.50 19.35 0.27
CA HIS A 440 -7.65 18.45 0.17
C HIS A 440 -7.57 17.63 -1.13
N VAL A 441 -8.03 16.38 -1.07
CA VAL A 441 -8.13 15.47 -2.22
C VAL A 441 -8.94 16.14 -3.32
N ILE A 442 -8.42 16.14 -4.55
CA ILE A 442 -9.12 16.67 -5.74
C ILE A 442 -10.42 15.86 -5.88
N PRO A 443 -11.60 16.45 -5.60
CA PRO A 443 -12.85 15.76 -5.82
C PRO A 443 -12.95 15.49 -7.32
N TRP A 444 -13.32 14.26 -7.70
CA TRP A 444 -13.52 13.83 -9.09
C TRP A 444 -12.25 13.58 -9.92
N TYR A 445 -11.39 12.65 -9.47
CA TYR A 445 -10.33 12.12 -10.33
C TYR A 445 -10.89 11.37 -11.57
N ASP A 446 -12.10 10.81 -11.50
CA ASP A 446 -12.63 10.01 -12.62
C ASP A 446 -13.48 10.81 -13.62
N SER A 447 -14.37 11.72 -13.21
CA SER A 447 -15.36 12.30 -14.15
C SER A 447 -14.82 13.39 -15.10
N VAL A 448 -13.77 14.11 -14.72
CA VAL A 448 -13.14 15.14 -15.56
C VAL A 448 -12.01 14.56 -16.43
N PHE A 449 -11.28 13.57 -15.91
CA PHE A 449 -10.20 12.89 -16.62
C PHE A 449 -10.71 11.86 -17.63
N ASP A 450 -11.90 11.28 -17.43
CA ASP A 450 -12.53 10.35 -18.38
C ASP A 450 -13.38 11.06 -19.45
N ASN A 451 -13.58 12.38 -19.35
CA ASN A 451 -14.33 13.13 -20.35
C ASN A 451 -13.45 13.45 -21.58
N PRO A 452 -13.78 12.92 -22.79
CA PRO A 452 -13.00 13.14 -24.01
C PRO A 452 -12.78 14.62 -24.36
N MET A 453 -13.67 15.50 -23.90
CA MET A 453 -13.59 16.95 -24.16
C MET A 453 -12.55 17.68 -23.30
N PHE A 454 -12.18 17.13 -22.13
CA PHE A 454 -11.27 17.79 -21.17
C PHE A 454 -9.92 17.08 -21.03
N LEU A 455 -9.77 15.87 -21.58
CA LEU A 455 -8.53 15.09 -21.61
C LEU A 455 -7.29 15.90 -22.05
N TRP A 456 -7.42 16.74 -23.08
CA TRP A 456 -6.31 17.59 -23.54
C TRP A 456 -5.92 18.65 -22.50
N LEU A 457 -6.87 19.21 -21.76
CA LEU A 457 -6.61 20.24 -20.76
C LEU A 457 -5.90 19.65 -19.55
N VAL A 458 -6.35 18.48 -19.12
CA VAL A 458 -5.91 17.78 -17.92
C VAL A 458 -4.51 17.16 -18.09
N GLN A 459 -4.11 16.82 -19.32
CA GLN A 459 -2.75 16.40 -19.65
C GLN A 459 -1.76 17.56 -19.78
N GLY A 460 -1.82 18.55 -18.88
CA GLY A 460 -0.88 19.68 -18.85
C GLY A 460 0.61 19.25 -18.78
N GLY A 461 0.87 18.04 -18.24
CA GLY A 461 2.19 17.41 -18.25
C GLY A 461 2.77 17.21 -19.66
N LEU A 462 1.95 16.91 -20.67
CA LEU A 462 2.42 16.80 -22.05
C LEU A 462 2.95 18.14 -22.60
N GLY A 463 2.38 19.26 -22.16
CA GLY A 463 2.90 20.58 -22.47
C GLY A 463 4.30 20.81 -21.89
N VAL A 464 4.54 20.32 -20.67
CA VAL A 464 5.85 20.37 -20.01
C VAL A 464 6.85 19.49 -20.75
N ASP A 465 6.48 18.25 -21.09
CA ASP A 465 7.32 17.31 -21.83
C ASP A 465 7.69 17.86 -23.21
N MET A 466 6.70 18.40 -23.94
CA MET A 466 6.92 19.03 -25.24
C MET A 466 7.88 20.22 -25.15
N PHE A 467 7.75 21.06 -24.11
CA PHE A 467 8.66 22.18 -23.89
C PHE A 467 10.09 21.70 -23.59
N PHE A 468 10.27 20.69 -22.73
CA PHE A 468 11.58 20.18 -22.35
C PHE A 468 12.27 19.40 -23.46
N VAL A 469 11.55 18.58 -24.23
CA VAL A 469 12.11 17.84 -25.36
C VAL A 469 12.63 18.80 -26.44
N ILE A 470 11.85 19.83 -26.79
CA ILE A 470 12.26 20.81 -27.80
C ILE A 470 13.41 21.68 -27.28
N SER A 471 13.35 22.10 -26.01
CA SER A 471 14.44 22.87 -25.39
C SER A 471 15.72 22.05 -25.26
N GLY A 472 15.60 20.76 -24.92
CA GLY A 472 16.70 19.81 -24.83
C GLY A 472 17.34 19.54 -26.18
N PHE A 473 16.54 19.39 -27.24
CA PHE A 473 17.02 19.29 -28.62
C PHE A 473 17.83 20.54 -29.03
N LEU A 474 17.32 21.74 -28.73
CA LEU A 474 18.00 23.00 -29.04
C LEU A 474 19.31 23.17 -28.25
N ILE A 475 19.28 22.89 -26.94
CA ILE A 475 20.45 22.97 -26.07
C ILE A 475 21.49 21.94 -26.49
N GLY A 476 21.07 20.72 -26.82
CA GLY A 476 21.93 19.65 -27.32
C GLY A 476 22.61 20.03 -28.63
N ALA A 477 21.88 20.62 -29.58
CA ALA A 477 22.44 21.12 -30.83
C ALA A 477 23.50 22.22 -30.62
N ILE A 478 23.28 23.11 -29.66
CA ILE A 478 24.24 24.17 -29.30
C ILE A 478 25.51 23.56 -28.66
N LEU A 479 25.35 22.62 -27.72
CA LEU A 479 26.45 21.94 -27.04
C LEU A 479 27.32 21.12 -28.00
N LEU A 480 26.69 20.32 -28.87
CA LEU A 480 27.40 19.54 -29.89
C LEU A 480 28.20 20.43 -30.83
N ARG A 481 27.69 21.63 -31.14
CA ARG A 481 28.39 22.57 -32.02
C ARG A 481 29.52 23.33 -31.32
N GLU A 482 29.42 23.55 -30.00
CA GLU A 482 30.51 24.09 -29.17
C GLU A 482 31.63 23.06 -29.04
N ILE A 483 31.31 21.78 -28.77
CA ILE A 483 32.27 20.67 -28.77
C ILE A 483 32.99 20.54 -30.13
N ASN A 484 32.28 20.81 -31.23
CA ASN A 484 32.88 20.73 -32.57
C ASN A 484 33.72 21.97 -32.95
N ARG A 485 33.66 23.05 -32.15
CA ARG A 485 34.37 24.33 -32.39
C ARG A 485 35.54 24.57 -31.43
N SER A 486 35.40 24.16 -30.18
CA SER A 486 36.46 24.19 -29.18
C SER A 486 36.94 22.78 -28.90
N ASP A 487 38.23 22.60 -28.60
CA ASP A 487 38.86 21.30 -28.31
C ASP A 487 38.42 20.73 -26.94
N GLY A 488 37.12 20.83 -26.63
CA GLY A 488 36.50 20.55 -25.34
C GLY A 488 35.27 21.44 -25.06
N LEU A 489 34.47 21.04 -24.08
CA LEU A 489 33.25 21.72 -23.65
C LEU A 489 33.55 22.66 -22.47
N ASN A 490 33.39 23.97 -22.65
CA ASN A 490 33.59 24.96 -21.58
C ASN A 490 32.30 25.18 -20.77
N MET A 491 32.11 24.36 -19.74
CA MET A 491 30.94 24.43 -18.86
C MET A 491 30.69 25.83 -18.26
N ARG A 492 31.74 26.58 -17.93
CA ARG A 492 31.59 27.93 -17.34
C ARG A 492 30.97 28.91 -18.34
N ARG A 493 31.39 28.87 -19.61
CA ARG A 493 30.84 29.72 -20.68
C ARG A 493 29.40 29.34 -21.01
N PHE A 494 29.10 28.04 -21.03
CA PHE A 494 27.77 27.51 -21.27
C PHE A 494 26.75 27.96 -20.21
N TYR A 495 27.06 27.79 -18.92
CA TYR A 495 26.16 28.21 -17.84
C TYR A 495 26.04 29.74 -17.72
N ALA A 496 27.12 30.49 -17.95
CA ALA A 496 27.09 31.96 -17.92
C ALA A 496 26.17 32.57 -19.00
N ARG A 497 26.00 31.91 -20.15
CA ARG A 497 25.08 32.35 -21.21
C ARG A 497 23.61 31.99 -20.98
N ARG A 498 23.32 31.07 -20.04
CA ARG A 498 21.97 30.54 -19.79
C ARG A 498 21.31 31.13 -18.53
N PHE A 499 22.10 31.73 -17.65
CA PHE A 499 21.59 32.46 -16.48
C PHE A 499 21.05 33.87 -16.84
N LEU A 500 21.27 34.31 -18.08
CA LEU A 500 20.69 35.49 -18.74
C LEU A 500 19.53 35.04 -19.62
#